data_AF-A0A386B0Y6-F1
#
_entry.id   AF-A0A386B0Y6-F1
#
_cell.length_a   1.000
_cell.length_b   1.000
_cell.length_c   1.000
_cell.angle_alpha   90.00
_cell.angle_beta   90.00
_cell.angle_gamma   90.00
#
_symmetry.space_group_name_H-M   'P 1'
#
loop_
_entity.id
_entity.type
_entity.pdbx_description
1 polymer ?
#
loop_
_entity_poly.entity_id
_entity_poly.type
_entity_poly.pdbx_seq_one_letter_code
_entity_poly.pdbx_strand_id
1 'polypeptide(L)'
;MSLRGISISTSKLEEGKQKVESEIDKYLQKCNLTQPIYASSQQFSKHISNNISFLASLLNIWPKTKTGYFSRSHKDLSAWLTKHTKDARFQKPEVSQWFADFFSLVRAESLNKFFQQVEKHMYQNTLTPSWRLMGADTGRITTSEPGLHSTPRDRIARSIIVPTDTNNVFVIADYKTIELVIQAVLAQEPTMLQVLKNQKDLHTYLAAQIQRKSYDELICLKTTDPAAYKNMRNPMKAVNFGMIYVMGAQTLWNKLLTQGIALNFSEAQHYHTTWKNTFPQIQKYQQFCENFFNTNTHVLPPLTGFKYITSVGGRIRRPEILLVKNKLDNAQHVRNVLNKTQIVNFPIQATCTDFLKTSLRLLYHFISTGVLKASIVLTAHDEIVLECEDKNAPQTQQLLQNVMIVAAHHILQSPQTIIGVDSAIGHSWEDKP
;
A
#
# COMPACT_ATOMS: atom_id res chain seq x y z
N MET A 1 21.86 -8.52 -7.21
CA MET A 1 20.78 -8.66 -6.20
C MET A 1 20.73 -10.09 -5.67
N SER A 2 20.26 -11.10 -6.41
CA SER A 2 20.10 -12.47 -5.89
C SER A 2 21.39 -13.06 -5.31
N LEU A 3 22.48 -13.07 -6.07
CA LEU A 3 23.77 -13.65 -5.65
C LEU A 3 24.46 -12.87 -4.53
N ARG A 4 24.20 -11.56 -4.46
CA ARG A 4 24.75 -10.70 -3.41
C ARG A 4 24.13 -11.02 -2.05
N GLY A 5 22.84 -11.36 -2.05
CA GLY A 5 22.05 -11.47 -0.84
C GLY A 5 21.80 -10.13 -0.15
N ILE A 6 21.12 -10.21 0.99
CA ILE A 6 20.74 -9.09 1.84
C ILE A 6 21.16 -9.41 3.27
N SER A 7 21.99 -8.55 3.86
CA SER A 7 22.49 -8.72 5.22
C SER A 7 21.40 -8.39 6.24
N ILE A 8 21.32 -9.23 7.27
CA ILE A 8 20.35 -9.16 8.37
C ILE A 8 21.09 -9.02 9.70
N SER A 9 20.73 -8.02 10.48
CA SER A 9 21.15 -7.87 11.86
C SER A 9 20.35 -8.81 12.77
N THR A 10 21.00 -9.87 13.28
CA THR A 10 20.38 -10.83 14.21
C THR A 10 20.01 -10.19 15.55
N SER A 11 20.79 -9.22 16.03
CA SER A 11 20.48 -8.49 17.25
C SER A 11 19.19 -7.67 17.10
N LYS A 12 19.04 -6.91 16.00
CA LYS A 12 17.81 -6.16 15.71
C LYS A 12 16.62 -7.09 15.45
N LEU A 13 16.84 -8.27 14.88
CA LEU A 13 15.81 -9.27 14.66
C LEU A 13 15.23 -9.79 15.99
N GLU A 14 16.09 -10.14 16.95
CA GLU A 14 15.65 -10.56 18.28
C GLU A 14 14.96 -9.44 19.05
N GLU A 15 15.49 -8.22 19.00
CA GLU A 15 14.83 -7.04 19.58
C GLU A 15 13.43 -6.83 18.96
N GLY A 16 13.32 -7.00 17.63
CA GLY A 16 12.07 -6.86 16.91
C GLY A 16 11.03 -7.90 17.32
N LYS A 17 11.44 -9.16 17.51
CA LYS A 17 10.56 -10.23 17.99
C LYS A 17 10.00 -9.92 19.38
N GLN A 18 10.85 -9.51 20.32
CA GLN A 18 10.43 -9.15 21.68
C GLN A 18 9.43 -7.98 21.69
N LYS A 19 9.69 -6.93 20.90
CA LYS A 19 8.77 -5.78 20.78
C LYS A 19 7.41 -6.19 20.22
N VAL A 20 7.40 -7.10 19.24
CA VAL A 20 6.16 -7.57 18.61
C VAL A 20 5.35 -8.45 19.57
N GLU A 21 6.00 -9.30 20.35
CA GLU A 21 5.31 -10.08 21.40
C GLU A 21 4.61 -9.15 22.40
N SER A 22 5.30 -8.11 22.87
CA SER A 22 4.71 -7.09 23.75
C SER A 22 3.51 -6.35 23.11
N GLU A 23 3.60 -5.96 21.83
CA GLU A 23 2.48 -5.32 21.13
C GLU A 23 1.30 -6.28 20.93
N ILE A 24 1.55 -7.57 20.66
CA ILE A 24 0.50 -8.59 20.56
C ILE A 24 -0.24 -8.70 21.90
N ASP A 25 0.49 -8.82 23.02
CA ASP A 25 -0.11 -8.93 24.35
C ASP A 25 -0.93 -7.69 24.72
N LYS A 26 -0.42 -6.51 24.40
CA LYS A 26 -1.15 -5.23 24.57
C LYS A 26 -2.49 -5.22 23.83
N TYR A 27 -2.53 -5.62 22.56
CA TYR A 27 -3.79 -5.60 21.80
C TYR A 27 -4.72 -6.76 22.17
N LEU A 28 -4.19 -7.90 22.62
CA LEU A 28 -5.02 -8.94 23.24
C LEU A 28 -5.75 -8.39 24.46
N GLN A 29 -5.04 -7.71 25.38
CA GLN A 29 -5.65 -7.08 26.55
C GLN A 29 -6.72 -6.05 26.15
N LYS A 30 -6.44 -5.15 25.20
CA LYS A 30 -7.42 -4.18 24.70
C LYS A 30 -8.68 -4.82 24.12
N CYS A 31 -8.54 -5.97 23.46
CA CYS A 31 -9.66 -6.72 22.90
C CYS A 31 -10.39 -7.59 23.95
N ASN A 32 -9.94 -7.58 25.21
CA ASN A 32 -10.34 -8.51 26.26
C ASN A 32 -10.15 -9.98 25.84
N LEU A 33 -8.98 -10.31 25.29
CA LEU A 33 -8.59 -11.63 24.81
C LEU A 33 -7.29 -12.09 25.49
N THR A 34 -7.00 -13.40 25.38
CA THR A 34 -5.69 -13.99 25.73
C THR A 34 -5.18 -14.83 24.56
N GLN A 35 -3.89 -15.17 24.56
CA GLN A 35 -3.29 -15.97 23.49
C GLN A 35 -4.01 -17.30 23.23
N PRO A 36 -4.30 -18.15 24.24
CA PRO A 36 -5.03 -19.40 24.01
C PRO A 36 -6.41 -19.17 23.37
N ILE A 37 -7.16 -18.20 23.93
CA ILE A 37 -8.50 -17.84 23.46
C ILE A 37 -8.46 -17.41 22.00
N TYR A 38 -7.52 -16.52 21.68
CA TYR A 38 -7.40 -15.99 20.33
C TYR A 38 -6.90 -17.06 19.35
N ALA A 39 -5.98 -17.94 19.73
CA ALA A 39 -5.43 -18.97 18.85
C ALA A 39 -6.49 -19.98 18.36
N SER A 40 -7.48 -20.32 19.19
CA SER A 40 -8.53 -21.29 18.86
C SER A 40 -9.84 -20.61 18.45
N SER A 41 -10.34 -20.91 17.24
CA SER A 41 -11.65 -20.39 16.79
C SER A 41 -12.79 -20.81 17.71
N GLN A 42 -12.71 -21.99 18.34
CA GLN A 42 -13.71 -22.46 19.30
C GLN A 42 -13.66 -21.64 20.60
N GLN A 43 -12.46 -21.46 21.17
CA GLN A 43 -12.30 -20.70 22.41
C GLN A 43 -12.64 -19.23 22.21
N PHE A 44 -12.20 -18.62 21.10
CA PHE A 44 -12.59 -17.29 20.68
C PHE A 44 -14.11 -17.16 20.59
N SER A 45 -14.79 -18.11 19.93
CA SER A 45 -16.24 -18.06 19.78
C SER A 45 -16.97 -18.08 21.11
N LYS A 46 -16.56 -18.98 22.00
CA LYS A 46 -17.11 -19.08 23.35
C LYS A 46 -16.86 -17.79 24.14
N HIS A 47 -15.64 -17.25 24.07
CA HIS A 47 -15.24 -16.08 24.84
C HIS A 47 -15.97 -14.81 24.40
N ILE A 48 -16.00 -14.51 23.10
CA ILE A 48 -16.69 -13.30 22.62
C ILE A 48 -18.20 -13.38 22.88
N SER A 49 -18.78 -14.59 22.86
CA SER A 49 -20.21 -14.78 23.15
C SER A 49 -20.56 -14.48 24.60
N ASN A 50 -19.68 -14.83 25.53
CA ASN A 50 -19.98 -14.79 26.96
C ASN A 50 -19.45 -13.53 27.65
N ASN A 51 -18.35 -12.95 27.15
CA ASN A 51 -17.57 -11.94 27.89
C ASN A 51 -17.53 -10.56 27.22
N ILE A 52 -18.08 -10.40 26.02
CA ILE A 52 -18.06 -9.12 25.29
C ILE A 52 -19.50 -8.69 24.94
N SER A 53 -20.22 -8.21 25.95
CA SER A 53 -21.67 -7.92 25.87
C SER A 53 -22.06 -6.91 24.79
N PHE A 54 -21.24 -5.90 24.54
CA PHE A 54 -21.53 -4.90 23.51
C PHE A 54 -21.49 -5.47 22.07
N LEU A 55 -20.79 -6.60 21.86
CA LEU A 55 -20.80 -7.34 20.60
C LEU A 55 -21.96 -8.32 20.48
N ALA A 56 -22.74 -8.58 21.54
CA ALA A 56 -23.80 -9.59 21.55
C ALA A 56 -24.78 -9.44 20.38
N SER A 57 -25.14 -8.20 20.06
CA SER A 57 -26.03 -7.88 18.94
C SER A 57 -25.47 -8.23 17.56
N LEU A 58 -24.17 -8.46 17.42
CA LEU A 58 -23.48 -8.78 16.16
C LEU A 58 -23.23 -10.29 15.99
N LEU A 59 -23.30 -11.08 17.06
CA LEU A 59 -22.92 -12.50 17.06
C LEU A 59 -23.79 -13.34 16.12
N ASN A 60 -25.07 -12.98 15.97
CA ASN A 60 -26.01 -13.69 15.10
C ASN A 60 -25.65 -13.61 13.61
N ILE A 61 -24.97 -12.55 13.21
CA ILE A 61 -24.54 -12.30 11.81
C ILE A 61 -23.02 -12.44 11.64
N TRP A 62 -22.28 -12.84 12.68
CA TRP A 62 -20.83 -12.95 12.63
C TRP A 62 -20.39 -14.01 11.60
N PRO A 63 -19.36 -13.74 10.77
CA PRO A 63 -18.93 -14.68 9.74
C PRO A 63 -18.36 -15.96 10.37
N LYS A 64 -18.75 -17.13 9.87
CA LYS A 64 -18.31 -18.42 10.40
C LYS A 64 -17.27 -19.10 9.52
N THR A 65 -16.37 -19.83 10.16
CA THR A 65 -15.43 -20.76 9.55
C THR A 65 -16.15 -22.01 9.03
N LYS A 66 -15.45 -22.86 8.26
CA LYS A 66 -16.00 -24.14 7.76
C LYS A 66 -16.48 -25.07 8.89
N THR A 67 -15.90 -24.95 10.09
CA THR A 67 -16.26 -25.74 11.27
C THR A 67 -17.37 -25.10 12.11
N GLY A 68 -17.99 -24.01 11.64
CA GLY A 68 -19.14 -23.37 12.30
C GLY A 68 -18.79 -22.34 13.39
N TYR A 69 -17.53 -22.24 13.79
CA TYR A 69 -17.06 -21.23 14.76
C TYR A 69 -16.87 -19.86 14.11
N PHE A 70 -16.90 -18.80 14.90
CA PHE A 70 -16.65 -17.43 14.45
C PHE A 70 -15.28 -17.28 13.81
N SER A 71 -15.26 -16.64 12.64
CA SER A 71 -14.03 -16.32 11.93
C SER A 71 -13.32 -15.16 12.60
N ARG A 72 -11.99 -15.28 12.62
CA ARG A 72 -11.03 -14.29 13.11
C ARG A 72 -10.16 -13.73 11.99
N SER A 73 -10.36 -14.22 10.76
CA SER A 73 -9.49 -13.88 9.66
C SER A 73 -9.73 -12.42 9.24
N HIS A 74 -8.65 -11.69 8.98
CA HIS A 74 -8.75 -10.32 8.46
C HIS A 74 -9.64 -10.28 7.20
N LYS A 75 -9.48 -11.27 6.31
CA LYS A 75 -10.24 -11.35 5.05
C LYS A 75 -11.75 -11.45 5.31
N ASP A 76 -12.19 -12.36 6.17
CA ASP A 76 -13.61 -12.59 6.40
C ASP A 76 -14.25 -11.42 7.16
N LEU A 77 -13.57 -10.94 8.21
CA LEU A 77 -14.05 -9.82 9.01
C LEU A 77 -14.11 -8.54 8.17
N SER A 78 -13.08 -8.24 7.39
CA SER A 78 -13.06 -7.05 6.53
C SER A 78 -14.15 -7.09 5.44
N ALA A 79 -14.36 -8.26 4.82
CA ALA A 79 -15.45 -8.44 3.85
C ALA A 79 -16.84 -8.32 4.51
N TRP A 80 -16.98 -8.84 5.72
CA TRP A 80 -18.21 -8.76 6.50
C TRP A 80 -18.54 -7.33 6.96
N LEU A 81 -17.56 -6.61 7.49
CA LEU A 81 -17.68 -5.20 7.89
C LEU A 81 -18.10 -4.31 6.72
N THR A 82 -17.48 -4.50 5.55
CA THR A 82 -17.83 -3.75 4.33
C THR A 82 -19.32 -3.87 3.99
N LYS A 83 -19.91 -5.06 4.16
CA LYS A 83 -21.34 -5.32 3.87
C LYS A 83 -22.30 -4.68 4.87
N HIS A 84 -21.86 -4.44 6.10
CA HIS A 84 -22.72 -3.93 7.19
C HIS A 84 -22.39 -2.49 7.60
N THR A 85 -21.69 -1.75 6.73
CA THR A 85 -21.33 -0.33 6.92
C THR A 85 -22.48 0.60 7.30
N LYS A 86 -23.72 0.32 6.85
CA LYS A 86 -24.90 1.15 7.16
C LYS A 86 -25.64 0.73 8.43
N ASP A 87 -25.28 -0.41 9.01
CA ASP A 87 -25.95 -0.95 10.18
C ASP A 87 -25.50 -0.20 11.44
N ALA A 88 -26.47 0.37 12.15
CA ALA A 88 -26.23 1.21 13.33
C ALA A 88 -25.41 0.49 14.42
N ARG A 89 -25.49 -0.85 14.51
CA ARG A 89 -24.71 -1.64 15.48
C ARG A 89 -23.20 -1.49 15.25
N PHE A 90 -22.77 -1.39 14.00
CA PHE A 90 -21.35 -1.25 13.63
C PHE A 90 -20.84 0.18 13.80
N GLN A 91 -21.75 1.15 13.91
CA GLN A 91 -21.43 2.56 14.07
C GLN A 91 -21.24 2.97 15.53
N LYS A 92 -21.48 2.06 16.49
CA LYS A 92 -21.22 2.31 17.91
C LYS A 92 -19.71 2.52 18.13
N PRO A 93 -19.30 3.56 18.89
CA PRO A 93 -17.88 3.83 19.14
C PRO A 93 -17.12 2.65 19.73
N GLU A 94 -17.70 1.96 20.72
CA GLU A 94 -17.13 0.77 21.36
C GLU A 94 -16.90 -0.39 20.37
N VAL A 95 -17.80 -0.59 19.42
CA VAL A 95 -17.69 -1.63 18.38
C VAL A 95 -16.58 -1.26 17.39
N SER A 96 -16.59 -0.01 16.90
CA SER A 96 -15.57 0.47 15.96
C SER A 96 -14.18 0.45 16.59
N GLN A 97 -14.06 0.87 17.85
CA GLN A 97 -12.80 0.84 18.58
C GLN A 97 -12.31 -0.59 18.80
N TRP A 98 -13.19 -1.52 19.18
CA TRP A 98 -12.81 -2.93 19.33
C TRP A 98 -12.28 -3.54 18.01
N PHE A 99 -12.92 -3.27 16.87
CA PHE A 99 -12.41 -3.73 15.58
C PHE A 99 -11.09 -3.05 15.19
N ALA A 100 -10.91 -1.77 15.49
CA ALA A 100 -9.66 -1.05 15.26
C ALA A 100 -8.50 -1.68 16.05
N ASP A 101 -8.71 -2.00 17.32
CA ASP A 101 -7.73 -2.69 18.17
C ASP A 101 -7.51 -4.14 17.71
N PHE A 102 -8.57 -4.86 17.33
CA PHE A 102 -8.47 -6.23 16.80
C PHE A 102 -7.66 -6.28 15.49
N PHE A 103 -7.86 -5.34 14.57
CA PHE A 103 -7.03 -5.29 13.35
C PHE A 103 -5.59 -4.87 13.65
N SER A 104 -5.35 -4.15 14.74
CA SER A 104 -3.99 -3.84 15.20
C SER A 104 -3.29 -5.08 15.75
N LEU A 105 -3.99 -5.93 16.50
CA LEU A 105 -3.53 -7.27 16.87
C LEU A 105 -3.14 -8.10 15.64
N VAL A 106 -4.03 -8.19 14.64
CA VAL A 106 -3.76 -8.96 13.42
C VAL A 106 -2.54 -8.44 12.64
N ARG A 107 -2.29 -7.12 12.65
CA ARG A 107 -1.07 -6.53 12.06
C ARG A 107 0.19 -6.93 12.83
N ALA A 108 0.15 -6.90 14.16
CA ALA A 108 1.26 -7.33 14.99
C ALA A 108 1.60 -8.82 14.77
N GLU A 109 0.58 -9.69 14.67
CA GLU A 109 0.79 -11.09 14.29
C GLU A 109 1.39 -11.27 12.90
N SER A 110 0.97 -10.46 11.93
CA SER A 110 1.54 -10.50 10.59
C SER A 110 3.02 -10.12 10.59
N LEU A 111 3.42 -9.20 11.47
CA LEU A 111 4.83 -8.83 11.65
C LEU A 111 5.62 -9.95 12.33
N ASN A 112 5.04 -10.62 13.33
CA ASN A 112 5.68 -11.80 13.96
C ASN A 112 5.93 -12.91 12.93
N LYS A 113 4.91 -13.21 12.10
CA LYS A 113 5.04 -14.18 10.99
C LYS A 113 6.13 -13.76 10.00
N PHE A 114 6.28 -12.47 9.73
CA PHE A 114 7.37 -11.97 8.88
C PHE A 114 8.74 -12.30 9.47
N PHE A 115 8.97 -12.06 10.76
CA PHE A 115 10.25 -12.40 11.41
C PHE A 115 10.53 -13.91 11.37
N GLN A 116 9.53 -14.74 11.64
CA GLN A 116 9.67 -16.21 11.52
C GLN A 116 10.04 -16.63 10.08
N GLN A 117 9.49 -15.96 9.06
CA GLN A 117 9.86 -16.23 7.66
C GLN A 117 11.27 -15.75 7.33
N VAL A 118 11.73 -14.65 7.91
CA VAL A 118 13.12 -14.20 7.78
C VAL A 118 14.06 -15.24 8.39
N GLU A 119 13.84 -15.65 9.65
CA GLU A 119 14.65 -16.68 10.32
C GLU A 119 14.72 -17.97 9.54
N LYS A 120 13.58 -18.44 9.02
CA LYS A 120 13.49 -19.69 8.25
C LYS A 120 14.35 -19.68 6.98
N HIS A 121 14.48 -18.54 6.30
CA HIS A 121 15.18 -18.43 5.01
C HIS A 121 16.56 -17.79 5.13
N MET A 122 16.98 -17.41 6.34
CA MET A 122 18.26 -16.78 6.59
C MET A 122 19.36 -17.84 6.71
N TYR A 123 20.45 -17.64 5.99
CA TYR A 123 21.66 -18.44 6.10
C TYR A 123 22.84 -17.51 6.36
N GLN A 124 23.59 -17.74 7.45
CA GLN A 124 24.74 -16.90 7.84
C GLN A 124 24.41 -15.40 7.79
N ASN A 125 23.32 -15.01 8.46
CA ASN A 125 22.82 -13.62 8.52
C ASN A 125 22.48 -13.00 7.16
N THR A 126 22.29 -13.82 6.12
CA THR A 126 22.02 -13.35 4.76
C THR A 126 20.73 -13.97 4.23
N LEU A 127 19.88 -13.15 3.61
CA LEU A 127 18.74 -13.60 2.82
C LEU A 127 19.11 -13.60 1.33
N THR A 128 18.77 -14.67 0.63
CA THR A 128 18.93 -14.80 -0.83
C THR A 128 17.57 -15.03 -1.50
N PRO A 129 16.70 -14.00 -1.53
CA PRO A 129 15.36 -14.11 -2.10
C PRO A 129 15.42 -14.43 -3.61
N SER A 130 14.43 -15.16 -4.09
CA SER A 130 14.21 -15.38 -5.51
C SER A 130 13.46 -14.19 -6.13
N TRP A 131 14.11 -13.49 -7.05
CA TRP A 131 13.54 -12.31 -7.72
C TRP A 131 12.82 -12.71 -9.01
N ARG A 132 11.53 -12.36 -9.11
CA ARG A 132 10.73 -12.53 -10.31
C ARG A 132 10.54 -11.18 -10.97
N LEU A 133 11.26 -10.92 -12.05
CA LEU A 133 11.25 -9.62 -12.73
C LEU A 133 9.88 -9.26 -13.31
N MET A 134 9.04 -10.25 -13.62
CA MET A 134 7.67 -10.09 -14.14
C MET A 134 6.69 -10.86 -13.24
N GLY A 135 6.82 -10.69 -11.93
CA GLY A 135 6.12 -11.54 -10.96
C GLY A 135 4.64 -11.20 -10.74
N ALA A 136 4.22 -9.97 -11.04
CA ALA A 136 2.82 -9.55 -10.97
C ALA A 136 2.28 -9.18 -12.36
N ASP A 137 0.96 -9.23 -12.55
CA ASP A 137 0.30 -8.87 -13.82
C ASP A 137 0.56 -7.43 -14.27
N THR A 138 0.86 -6.53 -13.34
CA THR A 138 1.26 -5.13 -13.62
C THR A 138 2.70 -5.01 -14.10
N GLY A 139 3.42 -6.13 -14.16
CA GLY A 139 4.85 -6.20 -14.44
C GLY A 139 5.73 -5.92 -13.23
N ARG A 140 5.17 -5.68 -12.03
CA ARG A 140 5.97 -5.43 -10.82
C ARG A 140 6.91 -6.60 -10.56
N ILE A 141 8.10 -6.25 -10.07
CA ILE A 141 9.04 -7.23 -9.54
C ILE A 141 8.42 -7.81 -8.27
N THR A 142 8.54 -9.12 -8.09
CA THR A 142 8.16 -9.78 -6.83
C THR A 142 9.31 -10.63 -6.33
N THR A 143 9.22 -11.02 -5.07
CA THR A 143 10.22 -11.84 -4.38
C THR A 143 9.53 -13.00 -3.69
N SER A 144 10.16 -14.16 -3.69
CA SER A 144 9.74 -15.32 -2.90
C SER A 144 10.92 -15.85 -2.09
N GLU A 145 10.61 -16.55 -0.99
CA GLU A 145 11.59 -17.28 -0.16
C GLU A 145 12.74 -16.41 0.40
N PRO A 146 12.46 -15.30 1.14
CA PRO A 146 11.15 -14.80 1.57
C PRO A 146 10.60 -13.65 0.71
N GLY A 147 9.33 -13.30 0.92
CA GLY A 147 8.68 -12.18 0.25
C GLY A 147 9.10 -10.81 0.80
N LEU A 148 10.16 -10.21 0.25
CA LEU A 148 10.64 -8.87 0.64
C LEU A 148 9.73 -7.71 0.21
N HIS A 149 9.03 -7.83 -0.92
CA HIS A 149 8.03 -6.82 -1.31
C HIS A 149 6.85 -6.75 -0.35
N SER A 150 6.66 -7.80 0.46
CA SER A 150 5.67 -7.85 1.54
C SER A 150 6.27 -7.51 2.92
N THR A 151 7.52 -7.04 2.99
CA THR A 151 8.10 -6.57 4.25
C THR A 151 7.19 -5.51 4.85
N PRO A 152 6.74 -5.68 6.10
CA PRO A 152 5.88 -4.70 6.76
C PRO A 152 6.51 -3.31 6.74
N ARG A 153 5.68 -2.27 6.63
CA ARG A 153 6.12 -0.87 6.68
C ARG A 153 6.60 -0.43 8.06
N ASP A 154 6.47 -1.31 9.06
CA ASP A 154 6.93 -1.06 10.42
C ASP A 154 8.45 -0.85 10.41
N ARG A 155 8.92 0.16 11.15
CA ARG A 155 10.35 0.49 11.21
C ARG A 155 11.16 -0.68 11.74
N ILE A 156 10.63 -1.41 12.73
CA ILE A 156 11.29 -2.58 13.31
C ILE A 156 11.49 -3.68 12.26
N ALA A 157 10.54 -3.86 11.33
CA ALA A 157 10.67 -4.87 10.28
C ALA A 157 11.80 -4.54 9.30
N ARG A 158 12.06 -3.25 9.09
CA ARG A 158 13.09 -2.75 8.16
C ARG A 158 14.44 -2.54 8.82
N SER A 159 14.47 -2.29 10.13
CA SER A 159 15.69 -2.05 10.89
C SER A 159 16.66 -3.22 10.81
N ILE A 160 16.13 -4.45 10.70
CA ILE A 160 16.90 -5.68 10.61
C ILE A 160 17.73 -5.76 9.32
N ILE A 161 17.33 -5.07 8.25
CA ILE A 161 18.05 -5.08 6.98
C ILE A 161 19.13 -4.00 7.03
N VAL A 162 20.39 -4.43 6.96
CA VAL A 162 21.57 -3.58 7.19
C VAL A 162 22.59 -3.72 6.05
N PRO A 163 23.54 -2.77 5.90
CA PRO A 163 24.66 -2.93 4.99
C PRO A 163 25.47 -4.20 5.23
N THR A 164 26.18 -4.66 4.20
CA THR A 164 27.05 -5.85 4.31
C THR A 164 28.35 -5.61 5.07
N ASP A 165 28.78 -4.35 5.16
CA ASP A 165 29.99 -3.91 5.87
C ASP A 165 29.68 -2.68 6.72
N THR A 166 30.36 -2.52 7.85
CA THR A 166 30.18 -1.38 8.76
C THR A 166 30.64 -0.04 8.19
N ASN A 167 31.54 -0.05 7.19
CA ASN A 167 31.99 1.15 6.47
C ASN A 167 31.05 1.53 5.32
N ASN A 168 30.05 0.70 5.05
CA ASN A 168 29.04 0.95 4.04
C ASN A 168 27.78 1.54 4.65
N VAL A 169 27.05 2.25 3.80
CA VAL A 169 25.76 2.83 4.11
C VAL A 169 24.77 2.48 3.01
N PHE A 170 23.49 2.52 3.35
CA PHE A 170 22.43 2.52 2.38
C PHE A 170 22.15 3.92 1.87
N VAL A 171 21.90 4.00 0.57
CA VAL A 171 21.28 5.15 -0.08
C VAL A 171 19.92 4.69 -0.57
N ILE A 172 18.87 5.22 0.06
CA ILE A 172 17.48 4.81 -0.13
C ILE A 172 16.76 5.95 -0.84
N ALA A 173 16.06 5.64 -1.92
CA ALA A 173 15.21 6.61 -2.61
C ALA A 173 13.86 6.01 -2.98
N ASP A 174 12.81 6.82 -2.85
CA ASP A 174 11.41 6.44 -3.09
C ASP A 174 10.70 7.56 -3.85
N TYR A 175 9.84 7.22 -4.81
CA TYR A 175 9.08 8.26 -5.49
C TYR A 175 7.98 8.80 -4.57
N LYS A 176 7.88 10.12 -4.49
CA LYS A 176 6.90 10.78 -3.62
C LYS A 176 5.50 10.71 -4.22
N THR A 177 4.65 9.85 -3.66
CA THR A 177 3.22 9.72 -4.03
C THR A 177 2.97 9.49 -5.53
N ILE A 178 3.85 8.73 -6.18
CA ILE A 178 3.94 8.68 -7.64
C ILE A 178 2.66 8.21 -8.33
N GLU A 179 1.90 7.30 -7.71
CA GLU A 179 0.62 6.85 -8.24
C GLU A 179 -0.40 8.00 -8.36
N LEU A 180 -0.39 8.96 -7.42
CA LEU A 180 -1.22 10.17 -7.50
C LEU A 180 -0.73 11.12 -8.58
N VAL A 181 0.59 11.27 -8.74
CA VAL A 181 1.18 12.12 -9.79
C VAL A 181 0.81 11.59 -11.18
N ILE A 182 0.99 10.29 -11.41
CA ILE A 182 0.60 9.64 -12.68
C ILE A 182 -0.90 9.81 -12.91
N GLN A 183 -1.72 9.58 -11.88
CA GLN A 183 -3.17 9.77 -12.00
C GLN A 183 -3.53 11.21 -12.37
N ALA A 184 -2.89 12.21 -11.77
CA ALA A 184 -3.12 13.62 -12.05
C ALA A 184 -2.78 13.97 -13.51
N VAL A 185 -1.66 13.45 -14.02
CA VAL A 185 -1.21 13.65 -15.40
C VAL A 185 -2.18 12.99 -16.38
N LEU A 186 -2.50 11.71 -16.17
CA LEU A 186 -3.39 10.96 -17.08
C LEU A 186 -4.82 11.52 -17.11
N ALA A 187 -5.32 11.97 -15.96
CA ALA A 187 -6.64 12.60 -15.87
C ALA A 187 -6.64 14.07 -16.27
N GLN A 188 -5.46 14.68 -16.44
CA GLN A 188 -5.30 16.14 -16.55
C GLN A 188 -6.07 16.88 -15.45
N GLU A 189 -5.89 16.45 -14.20
CA GLU A 189 -6.62 17.00 -13.05
C GLU A 189 -5.99 18.31 -12.57
N PRO A 190 -6.59 19.49 -12.88
CA PRO A 190 -5.94 20.78 -12.66
C PRO A 190 -5.64 21.04 -11.18
N THR A 191 -6.54 20.67 -10.28
CA THR A 191 -6.38 20.91 -8.84
C THR A 191 -5.19 20.14 -8.30
N MET A 192 -5.11 18.83 -8.62
CA MET A 192 -4.02 17.97 -8.16
C MET A 192 -2.67 18.40 -8.76
N LEU A 193 -2.65 18.73 -10.05
CA LEU A 193 -1.46 19.23 -10.74
C LEU A 193 -0.98 20.56 -10.14
N GLN A 194 -1.87 21.48 -9.79
CA GLN A 194 -1.51 22.75 -9.16
C GLN A 194 -0.94 22.56 -7.75
N VAL A 195 -1.52 21.67 -6.95
CA VAL A 195 -0.99 21.33 -5.61
C VAL A 195 0.43 20.75 -5.71
N LEU A 196 0.65 19.84 -6.66
CA LEU A 196 1.97 19.26 -6.94
C LEU A 196 2.97 20.31 -7.44
N LYS A 197 2.55 21.18 -8.37
CA LYS A 197 3.38 22.29 -8.89
C LYS A 197 3.85 23.23 -7.77
N ASN A 198 2.98 23.49 -6.81
CA ASN A 198 3.28 24.32 -5.64
C ASN A 198 4.02 23.56 -4.53
N GLN A 199 4.46 22.31 -4.78
CA GLN A 199 5.14 21.44 -3.82
C GLN A 199 4.37 21.23 -2.50
N LYS A 200 3.04 21.37 -2.55
CA LYS A 200 2.16 21.19 -1.40
C LYS A 200 1.85 19.70 -1.19
N ASP A 201 1.75 19.30 0.07
CA ASP A 201 1.36 17.93 0.45
C ASP A 201 -0.11 17.65 0.10
N LEU A 202 -0.35 16.70 -0.79
CA LEU A 202 -1.69 16.33 -1.27
C LEU A 202 -2.63 15.83 -0.16
N HIS A 203 -2.08 15.19 0.88
CA HIS A 203 -2.89 14.67 1.99
C HIS A 203 -3.34 15.81 2.91
N THR A 204 -2.44 16.75 3.21
CA THR A 204 -2.75 17.98 3.95
C THR A 204 -3.71 18.86 3.16
N TYR A 205 -3.54 18.96 1.84
CA TYR A 205 -4.47 19.70 0.99
C TYR A 205 -5.89 19.14 1.06
N LEU A 206 -6.04 17.82 0.92
CA LEU A 206 -7.35 17.18 1.06
C LEU A 206 -7.92 17.35 2.47
N ALA A 207 -7.09 17.26 3.51
CA ALA A 207 -7.51 17.51 4.89
C ALA A 207 -8.08 18.93 5.04
N ALA A 208 -7.41 19.93 4.46
CA ALA A 208 -7.88 21.31 4.45
C ALA A 208 -9.25 21.46 3.78
N GLN A 209 -9.49 20.78 2.64
CA GLN A 209 -10.80 20.78 1.96
C GLN A 209 -11.91 20.18 2.83
N ILE A 210 -11.63 19.08 3.53
CA ILE A 210 -12.60 18.44 4.43
C ILE A 210 -12.90 19.30 5.65
N GLN A 211 -11.87 19.90 6.24
CA GLN A 211 -12.01 20.79 7.38
C GLN A 211 -12.57 22.18 7.01
N ARG A 212 -12.74 22.45 5.71
CA ARG A 212 -13.12 23.78 5.16
C ARG A 212 -12.20 24.89 5.66
N LYS A 213 -10.90 24.60 5.70
CA LYS A 213 -9.82 25.51 6.08
C LYS A 213 -8.87 25.72 4.91
N SER A 214 -8.06 26.77 4.98
CA SER A 214 -6.94 26.94 4.07
C SER A 214 -5.82 25.92 4.33
N TYR A 215 -4.96 25.71 3.33
CA TYR A 215 -3.78 24.85 3.47
C TYR A 215 -2.83 25.35 4.56
N ASP A 216 -2.67 26.67 4.67
CA ASP A 216 -1.70 27.31 5.55
C ASP A 216 -2.15 27.20 7.01
N GLU A 217 -3.46 27.31 7.28
CA GLU A 217 -4.03 27.03 8.60
C GLU A 217 -3.76 25.58 9.04
N LEU A 218 -3.90 24.61 8.13
CA LEU A 218 -3.60 23.21 8.42
C LEU A 218 -2.11 22.98 8.67
N ILE A 219 -1.23 23.60 7.88
CA ILE A 219 0.22 23.48 8.07
C ILE A 219 0.68 24.13 9.38
N CYS A 220 0.06 25.23 9.81
CA CYS A 220 0.34 25.86 11.10
C CYS A 220 0.16 24.87 12.27
N LEU A 221 -0.83 23.98 12.19
CA LEU A 221 -1.03 22.92 13.19
C LEU A 221 0.17 21.98 13.32
N LYS A 222 1.00 21.83 12.28
CA LYS A 222 2.20 20.97 12.37
C LYS A 222 3.14 21.42 13.50
N THR A 223 3.16 22.72 13.82
CA THR A 223 3.94 23.29 14.92
C THR A 223 3.11 23.58 16.16
N THR A 224 1.86 24.06 16.01
CA THR A 224 1.04 24.47 17.16
C THR A 224 0.29 23.33 17.84
N ASP A 225 -0.16 22.33 17.07
CA ASP A 225 -0.78 21.10 17.57
C ASP A 225 -0.47 19.90 16.63
N PRO A 226 0.73 19.31 16.77
CA PRO A 226 1.17 18.23 15.89
C PRO A 226 0.27 16.99 15.93
N ALA A 227 -0.43 16.76 17.04
CA ALA A 227 -1.35 15.65 17.21
C ALA A 227 -2.61 15.87 16.37
N ALA A 228 -3.23 17.04 16.47
CA ALA A 228 -4.38 17.41 15.63
C ALA A 228 -4.02 17.39 14.13
N TYR A 229 -2.84 17.92 13.76
CA TYR A 229 -2.37 17.86 12.37
C TYR A 229 -2.30 16.41 11.85
N LYS A 230 -1.69 15.51 12.61
CA LYS A 230 -1.58 14.09 12.24
C LYS A 230 -2.95 13.42 12.14
N ASN A 231 -3.86 13.70 13.08
CA ASN A 231 -5.21 13.14 13.08
C ASN A 231 -6.02 13.58 11.86
N MET A 232 -5.86 14.82 11.40
CA MET A 232 -6.52 15.33 10.20
C MET A 232 -5.85 14.83 8.90
N ARG A 233 -4.51 14.79 8.85
CA ARG A 233 -3.77 14.42 7.64
C ARG A 233 -3.75 12.91 7.37
N ASN A 234 -3.51 12.08 8.38
CA ASN A 234 -3.22 10.66 8.17
C ASN A 234 -4.37 9.89 7.47
N PRO A 235 -5.66 10.10 7.82
CA PRO A 235 -6.76 9.45 7.10
C PRO A 235 -6.77 9.78 5.61
N MET A 236 -6.32 10.99 5.22
CA MET A 236 -6.30 11.46 3.83
C MET A 236 -5.33 10.70 2.95
N LYS A 237 -4.34 10.03 3.53
CA LYS A 237 -3.51 9.08 2.79
C LYS A 237 -4.36 7.91 2.29
N ALA A 238 -5.16 7.30 3.18
CA ALA A 238 -6.04 6.21 2.80
C ALA A 238 -7.12 6.66 1.80
N VAL A 239 -7.66 7.88 1.95
CA VAL A 239 -8.64 8.46 1.01
C VAL A 239 -8.00 8.65 -0.36
N ASN A 240 -6.90 9.41 -0.48
CA ASN A 240 -6.26 9.66 -1.78
C ASN A 240 -5.91 8.36 -2.52
N PHE A 241 -5.23 7.42 -1.86
CA PHE A 241 -4.86 6.16 -2.49
C PHE A 241 -6.05 5.23 -2.74
N GLY A 242 -7.09 5.24 -1.90
CA GLY A 242 -8.29 4.43 -2.14
C GLY A 242 -9.09 4.94 -3.34
N MET A 243 -9.26 6.25 -3.45
CA MET A 243 -10.15 6.87 -4.44
C MET A 243 -9.61 6.79 -5.87
N ILE A 244 -8.29 6.87 -6.07
CA ILE A 244 -7.69 6.62 -7.40
C ILE A 244 -7.96 5.18 -7.89
N TYR A 245 -8.25 4.26 -6.97
CA TYR A 245 -8.59 2.87 -7.24
C TYR A 245 -10.10 2.58 -7.24
N VAL A 246 -10.92 3.63 -7.44
CA VAL A 246 -12.39 3.54 -7.55
C VAL A 246 -13.03 2.93 -6.28
N MET A 247 -12.44 3.17 -5.12
CA MET A 247 -12.96 2.68 -3.86
C MET A 247 -14.27 3.39 -3.48
N GLY A 248 -15.34 2.63 -3.29
CA GLY A 248 -16.59 3.18 -2.76
C GLY A 248 -16.50 3.53 -1.28
N ALA A 249 -17.41 4.39 -0.80
CA ALA A 249 -17.43 4.85 0.60
C ALA A 249 -17.44 3.70 1.64
N GLN A 250 -18.11 2.59 1.35
CA GLN A 250 -18.17 1.42 2.24
C GLN A 250 -16.81 0.75 2.40
N THR A 251 -16.10 0.56 1.28
CA THR A 251 -14.75 0.01 1.28
C THR A 251 -13.76 1.00 1.89
N LEU A 252 -13.96 2.31 1.70
CA LEU A 252 -13.15 3.35 2.33
C LEU A 252 -13.28 3.35 3.85
N TRP A 253 -14.50 3.28 4.37
CA TRP A 253 -14.74 3.17 5.82
C TRP A 253 -14.02 1.95 6.41
N ASN A 254 -14.21 0.78 5.82
CA ASN A 254 -13.52 -0.44 6.25
C ASN A 254 -11.99 -0.34 6.10
N LYS A 255 -11.48 0.37 5.08
CA LYS A 255 -10.05 0.61 4.90
C LYS A 255 -9.47 1.49 6.01
N LEU A 256 -10.20 2.53 6.42
CA LEU A 256 -9.81 3.39 7.55
C LEU A 256 -9.84 2.60 8.86
N LEU A 257 -10.90 1.83 9.09
CA LEU A 257 -11.06 1.00 10.28
C LEU A 257 -9.94 -0.05 10.43
N THR A 258 -9.58 -0.75 9.34
CA THR A 258 -8.47 -1.73 9.35
C THR A 258 -7.09 -1.09 9.57
N GLN A 259 -6.98 0.23 9.41
CA GLN A 259 -5.79 1.01 9.78
C GLN A 259 -5.83 1.55 11.21
N GLY A 260 -6.83 1.18 12.00
CA GLY A 260 -7.02 1.65 13.36
C GLY A 260 -7.69 3.02 13.46
N ILE A 261 -8.25 3.53 12.36
CA ILE A 261 -8.94 4.83 12.33
C ILE A 261 -10.44 4.55 12.48
N ALA A 262 -10.92 4.61 13.72
CA ALA A 262 -12.33 4.44 14.04
C ALA A 262 -13.11 5.72 13.71
N LEU A 263 -13.83 5.71 12.59
CA LEU A 263 -14.73 6.76 12.14
C LEU A 263 -16.10 6.15 11.90
N ASN A 264 -17.15 6.96 11.93
CA ASN A 264 -18.47 6.50 11.49
C ASN A 264 -18.58 6.50 9.95
N PHE A 265 -19.58 5.80 9.42
CA PHE A 265 -19.78 5.70 7.98
C PHE A 265 -20.15 7.04 7.33
N SER A 266 -20.85 7.93 8.05
CA SER A 266 -21.21 9.27 7.55
C SER A 266 -19.96 10.11 7.28
N GLU A 267 -18.96 10.06 8.18
CA GLU A 267 -17.67 10.72 8.01
C GLU A 267 -16.91 10.14 6.81
N ALA A 268 -16.85 8.82 6.67
CA ALA A 268 -16.22 8.19 5.51
C ALA A 268 -16.93 8.58 4.19
N GLN A 269 -18.26 8.69 4.21
CA GLN A 269 -19.05 9.15 3.06
C GLN A 269 -18.79 10.63 2.75
N HIS A 270 -18.64 11.46 3.78
CA HIS A 270 -18.25 12.86 3.64
C HIS A 270 -16.86 12.97 3.00
N TYR A 271 -15.87 12.22 3.49
CA TYR A 271 -14.50 12.20 2.92
C TYR A 271 -14.51 11.78 1.45
N HIS A 272 -15.24 10.71 1.13
CA HIS A 272 -15.40 10.22 -0.23
C HIS A 272 -16.04 11.27 -1.16
N THR A 273 -17.09 11.96 -0.70
CA THR A 273 -17.80 12.98 -1.48
C THR A 273 -16.94 14.23 -1.69
N THR A 274 -16.28 14.71 -0.64
CA THR A 274 -15.37 15.86 -0.73
C THR A 274 -14.23 15.59 -1.70
N TRP A 275 -13.62 14.39 -1.66
CA TRP A 275 -12.56 14.00 -2.59
C TRP A 275 -13.05 14.06 -4.05
N LYS A 276 -14.23 13.50 -4.30
CA LYS A 276 -14.86 13.50 -5.64
C LYS A 276 -15.08 14.92 -6.19
N ASN A 277 -15.53 15.83 -5.33
CA ASN A 277 -15.74 17.22 -5.70
C ASN A 277 -14.42 17.97 -5.89
N THR A 278 -13.37 17.60 -5.14
CA THR A 278 -12.05 18.21 -5.23
C THR A 278 -11.30 17.81 -6.51
N PHE A 279 -11.47 16.57 -6.96
CA PHE A 279 -10.76 16.01 -8.12
C PHE A 279 -11.70 15.41 -9.18
N PRO A 280 -12.55 16.23 -9.82
CA PRO A 280 -13.61 15.74 -10.70
C PRO A 280 -13.08 15.11 -12.00
N GLN A 281 -11.92 15.52 -12.51
CA GLN A 281 -11.37 14.99 -13.76
C GLN A 281 -10.88 13.56 -13.59
N ILE A 282 -10.47 13.16 -12.39
CA ILE A 282 -10.10 11.77 -12.12
C ILE A 282 -11.29 10.83 -12.33
N GLN A 283 -12.50 11.23 -11.91
CA GLN A 283 -13.70 10.42 -12.15
C GLN A 283 -14.04 10.32 -13.63
N LYS A 284 -13.90 11.42 -14.39
CA LYS A 284 -14.09 11.41 -15.84
C LYS A 284 -13.07 10.50 -16.53
N TYR A 285 -11.81 10.53 -16.10
CA TYR A 285 -10.78 9.63 -16.58
C TYR A 285 -11.10 8.16 -16.29
N GLN A 286 -11.57 7.84 -15.08
CA GLN A 286 -12.00 6.48 -14.71
C GLN A 286 -13.12 5.98 -15.62
N GLN A 287 -14.14 6.81 -15.89
CA GLN A 287 -15.21 6.51 -16.84
C GLN A 287 -14.70 6.36 -18.27
N PHE A 288 -13.77 7.23 -18.69
CA PHE A 288 -13.11 7.13 -19.98
C PHE A 288 -12.38 5.80 -20.15
N CYS A 289 -11.59 5.35 -19.17
CA CYS A 289 -10.89 4.05 -19.23
C CYS A 289 -11.87 2.88 -19.40
N GLU A 290 -12.98 2.88 -18.66
CA GLU A 290 -14.02 1.85 -18.79
C GLU A 290 -14.66 1.87 -20.18
N ASN A 291 -15.04 3.05 -20.68
CA ASN A 291 -15.65 3.20 -22.01
C ASN A 291 -14.67 2.82 -23.12
N PHE A 292 -13.43 3.29 -23.02
CA PHE A 292 -12.37 3.00 -23.98
C PHE A 292 -12.13 1.49 -24.10
N PHE A 293 -12.02 0.78 -22.98
CA PHE A 293 -11.85 -0.68 -22.99
C PHE A 293 -13.07 -1.42 -23.58
N ASN A 294 -14.28 -0.94 -23.33
CA ASN A 294 -15.50 -1.60 -23.81
C ASN A 294 -15.77 -1.37 -25.30
N THR A 295 -15.39 -0.22 -25.84
CA THR A 295 -15.76 0.21 -27.20
C THR A 295 -14.64 0.06 -28.21
N ASN A 296 -13.37 0.15 -27.79
CA ASN A 296 -12.26 0.06 -28.74
C ASN A 296 -11.96 -1.38 -29.15
N THR A 297 -11.65 -1.51 -30.44
CA THR A 297 -11.02 -2.69 -31.01
C THR A 297 -9.60 -2.29 -31.38
N HIS A 298 -8.61 -2.89 -30.72
CA HIS A 298 -7.24 -2.53 -30.97
C HIS A 298 -6.73 -3.14 -32.27
N VAL A 299 -5.81 -2.42 -32.92
CA VAL A 299 -5.30 -2.79 -34.26
C VAL A 299 -3.87 -3.34 -34.24
N LEU A 300 -3.17 -3.29 -33.10
CA LEU A 300 -1.76 -3.66 -33.00
C LEU A 300 -1.55 -5.19 -33.15
N PRO A 301 -0.86 -5.69 -34.19
CA PRO A 301 -0.58 -7.12 -34.33
C PRO A 301 0.42 -7.64 -33.27
N PRO A 302 0.32 -8.90 -32.80
CA PRO A 302 -0.69 -9.92 -33.11
C PRO A 302 -1.99 -9.77 -32.29
N LEU A 303 -2.19 -8.62 -31.64
CA LEU A 303 -3.31 -8.33 -30.74
C LEU A 303 -4.50 -7.67 -31.46
N THR A 304 -4.49 -7.64 -32.79
CA THR A 304 -5.60 -7.13 -33.60
C THR A 304 -6.90 -7.84 -33.22
N GLY A 305 -7.94 -7.08 -32.89
CA GLY A 305 -9.23 -7.63 -32.45
C GLY A 305 -9.33 -7.95 -30.96
N PHE A 306 -8.23 -7.94 -30.20
CA PHE A 306 -8.26 -8.18 -28.76
C PHE A 306 -8.40 -6.87 -27.97
N LYS A 307 -9.18 -6.91 -26.89
CA LYS A 307 -9.29 -5.81 -25.93
C LYS A 307 -8.14 -5.84 -24.94
N TYR A 308 -7.48 -4.70 -24.76
CA TYR A 308 -6.40 -4.58 -23.78
C TYR A 308 -6.30 -3.18 -23.20
N ILE A 309 -5.54 -3.07 -22.13
CA ILE A 309 -5.16 -1.79 -21.50
C ILE A 309 -3.65 -1.67 -21.51
N THR A 310 -3.16 -0.44 -21.55
CA THR A 310 -1.72 -0.15 -21.61
C THR A 310 -1.25 0.72 -20.46
N SER A 311 0.00 0.55 -20.03
CA SER A 311 0.73 1.62 -19.34
C SER A 311 1.11 2.72 -20.33
N VAL A 312 1.63 3.84 -19.81
CA VAL A 312 2.23 4.88 -20.67
C VAL A 312 3.45 4.34 -21.42
N GLY A 313 4.24 3.49 -20.78
CA GLY A 313 5.38 2.81 -21.40
C GLY A 313 5.02 1.68 -22.38
N GLY A 314 3.73 1.49 -22.70
CA GLY A 314 3.27 0.52 -23.69
C GLY A 314 3.11 -0.92 -23.19
N ARG A 315 3.20 -1.18 -21.87
CA ARG A 315 2.96 -2.51 -21.30
C ARG A 315 1.50 -2.89 -21.47
N ILE A 316 1.23 -4.06 -22.05
CA ILE A 316 -0.12 -4.52 -22.35
C ILE A 316 -0.64 -5.49 -21.28
N ARG A 317 -1.90 -5.33 -20.86
CA ARG A 317 -2.66 -6.34 -20.11
C ARG A 317 -4.02 -6.58 -20.73
N ARG A 318 -4.44 -7.85 -20.71
CA ARG A 318 -5.82 -8.26 -20.96
C ARG A 318 -6.51 -8.47 -19.60
N PRO A 319 -7.47 -7.62 -19.20
CA PRO A 319 -8.18 -7.75 -17.93
C PRO A 319 -8.87 -9.11 -17.80
N GLU A 320 -8.95 -9.60 -16.57
CA GLU A 320 -9.66 -10.84 -16.28
C GLU A 320 -11.17 -10.65 -16.46
N ILE A 321 -11.81 -11.66 -17.01
CA ILE A 321 -13.26 -11.77 -17.09
C ILE A 321 -13.72 -12.56 -15.86
N LEU A 322 -14.42 -11.89 -14.93
CA LEU A 322 -14.94 -12.53 -13.73
C LEU A 322 -16.26 -13.22 -14.03
N LEU A 323 -16.41 -14.45 -13.55
CA LEU A 323 -17.65 -15.21 -13.63
C LEU A 323 -18.50 -14.92 -12.38
N VAL A 324 -19.54 -14.10 -12.53
CA VAL A 324 -20.47 -13.81 -11.43
C VAL A 324 -21.67 -14.73 -11.54
N LYS A 325 -21.86 -15.58 -10.52
CA LYS A 325 -23.09 -16.37 -10.34
C LYS A 325 -24.16 -15.48 -9.74
N ASN A 326 -25.24 -15.20 -10.48
CA ASN A 326 -26.42 -14.56 -9.91
C ASN A 326 -27.07 -15.53 -8.93
N LYS A 327 -27.24 -15.11 -7.67
CA LYS A 327 -27.93 -15.91 -6.64
C LYS A 327 -29.45 -15.73 -6.64
N LEU A 328 -29.99 -14.88 -7.52
CA LEU A 328 -31.39 -14.43 -7.49
C LEU A 328 -32.31 -15.15 -8.48
N ASP A 329 -31.76 -15.93 -9.42
CA ASP A 329 -32.58 -16.70 -10.37
C ASP A 329 -32.17 -18.18 -10.31
N ASN A 330 -33.17 -19.07 -10.29
CA ASN A 330 -33.00 -20.53 -10.42
C ASN A 330 -32.42 -20.95 -11.79
N ALA A 331 -31.98 -20.00 -12.61
CA ALA A 331 -31.27 -20.23 -13.86
C ALA A 331 -29.78 -19.89 -13.68
N GLN A 332 -28.90 -20.86 -13.96
CA GLN A 332 -27.44 -20.73 -13.92
C GLN A 332 -26.88 -19.78 -15.00
N HIS A 333 -27.31 -18.52 -15.04
CA HIS A 333 -26.73 -17.51 -15.90
C HIS A 333 -25.48 -16.95 -15.21
N VAL A 334 -24.32 -17.42 -15.64
CA VAL A 334 -23.02 -16.84 -15.28
C VAL A 334 -22.83 -15.58 -16.12
N ARG A 335 -22.76 -14.41 -15.47
CA ARG A 335 -22.45 -13.16 -16.17
C ARG A 335 -20.95 -12.92 -16.14
N ASN A 336 -20.39 -12.69 -17.32
CA ASN A 336 -19.03 -12.16 -17.48
C ASN A 336 -19.01 -10.69 -17.03
N VAL A 337 -18.34 -10.40 -15.92
CA VAL A 337 -18.15 -9.04 -15.41
C VAL A 337 -16.67 -8.70 -15.48
N LEU A 338 -16.35 -7.61 -16.17
CA LEU A 338 -14.98 -7.11 -16.24
C LEU A 338 -14.57 -6.55 -14.88
N ASN A 339 -13.34 -6.85 -14.47
CA ASN A 339 -12.77 -6.26 -13.28
C ASN A 339 -12.42 -4.79 -13.52
N LYS A 340 -13.37 -3.89 -13.27
CA LYS A 340 -13.23 -2.43 -13.46
C LYS A 340 -11.98 -1.86 -12.77
N THR A 341 -11.67 -2.36 -11.58
CA THR A 341 -10.48 -1.98 -10.82
C THR A 341 -9.19 -2.30 -11.58
N GLN A 342 -9.12 -3.41 -12.32
CA GLN A 342 -7.95 -3.68 -13.17
C GLN A 342 -7.83 -2.67 -14.32
N ILE A 343 -8.94 -2.29 -14.95
CA ILE A 343 -8.97 -1.35 -16.09
C ILE A 343 -8.41 0.02 -15.68
N VAL A 344 -8.85 0.54 -14.54
CA VAL A 344 -8.43 1.85 -14.04
C VAL A 344 -7.04 1.81 -13.42
N ASN A 345 -6.72 0.78 -12.63
CA ASN A 345 -5.51 0.78 -11.82
C ASN A 345 -4.27 0.36 -12.61
N PHE A 346 -4.42 -0.52 -13.59
CA PHE A 346 -3.28 -1.08 -14.31
C PHE A 346 -2.47 0.00 -15.04
N PRO A 347 -3.05 0.94 -15.81
CA PRO A 347 -2.27 2.00 -16.45
C PRO A 347 -1.38 2.76 -15.47
N ILE A 348 -1.86 2.99 -14.25
CA ILE A 348 -1.12 3.71 -13.20
C ILE A 348 -0.01 2.82 -12.63
N GLN A 349 -0.33 1.64 -12.12
CA GLN A 349 0.63 0.76 -11.44
C GLN A 349 1.70 0.20 -12.38
N ALA A 350 1.32 -0.10 -13.62
CA ALA A 350 2.24 -0.53 -14.64
C ALA A 350 3.17 0.62 -15.06
N THR A 351 2.68 1.86 -15.11
CA THR A 351 3.54 3.03 -15.37
C THR A 351 4.55 3.25 -14.23
N CYS A 352 4.15 3.09 -12.95
CA CYS A 352 5.12 3.11 -11.82
C CYS A 352 6.19 2.02 -11.98
N THR A 353 5.78 0.85 -12.45
CA THR A 353 6.70 -0.27 -12.70
C THR A 353 7.67 0.06 -13.82
N ASP A 354 7.20 0.72 -14.87
CA ASP A 354 8.03 1.16 -16.00
C ASP A 354 9.05 2.21 -15.55
N PHE A 355 8.67 3.11 -14.64
CA PHE A 355 9.62 4.05 -14.02
C PHE A 355 10.72 3.30 -13.29
N LEU A 356 10.36 2.43 -12.35
CA LEU A 356 11.31 1.65 -11.56
C LEU A 356 12.28 0.87 -12.46
N LYS A 357 11.77 0.13 -13.44
CA LYS A 357 12.60 -0.71 -14.31
C LYS A 357 13.53 0.11 -15.19
N THR A 358 13.08 1.27 -15.66
CA THR A 358 13.92 2.21 -16.39
C THR A 358 15.02 2.77 -15.49
N SER A 359 14.70 3.13 -14.25
CA SER A 359 15.70 3.54 -13.25
C SER A 359 16.73 2.45 -12.98
N LEU A 360 16.29 1.20 -12.77
CA LEU A 360 17.20 0.06 -12.53
C LEU A 360 18.12 -0.20 -13.72
N ARG A 361 17.62 -0.06 -14.96
CA ARG A 361 18.44 -0.18 -16.17
C ARG A 361 19.52 0.90 -16.24
N LEU A 362 19.16 2.15 -15.96
CA LEU A 362 20.11 3.27 -15.95
C LEU A 362 21.16 3.11 -14.84
N LEU A 363 20.73 2.74 -13.62
CA LEU A 363 21.64 2.45 -12.52
C LEU A 363 22.62 1.33 -12.86
N TYR A 364 22.15 0.25 -13.46
CA TYR A 364 23.01 -0.85 -13.89
C TYR A 364 24.09 -0.36 -14.88
N HIS A 365 23.74 0.53 -15.81
CA HIS A 365 24.71 1.12 -16.73
C HIS A 365 25.78 1.95 -15.99
N PHE A 366 25.40 2.83 -15.06
CA PHE A 366 26.36 3.63 -14.29
C PHE A 366 27.25 2.79 -13.38
N ILE A 367 26.71 1.70 -12.81
CA ILE A 367 27.48 0.77 -11.96
C ILE A 367 28.46 -0.03 -12.82
N SER A 368 28.00 -0.60 -13.95
CA SER A 368 28.84 -1.44 -14.81
C SER A 368 29.97 -0.69 -15.51
N THR A 369 29.80 0.62 -15.75
CA THR A 369 30.84 1.50 -16.31
C THR A 369 31.78 2.08 -15.25
N GLY A 370 31.53 1.82 -13.96
CA GLY A 370 32.34 2.33 -12.86
C GLY A 370 32.08 3.79 -12.49
N VAL A 371 31.12 4.46 -13.16
CA VAL A 371 30.70 5.84 -12.84
C VAL A 371 30.09 5.91 -11.45
N LEU A 372 29.32 4.88 -11.07
CA LEU A 372 28.71 4.76 -9.74
C LEU A 372 29.33 3.59 -8.97
N LYS A 373 30.05 3.90 -7.89
CA LYS A 373 30.63 2.91 -6.98
C LYS A 373 29.61 2.47 -5.92
N ALA A 374 28.57 1.78 -6.36
CA ALA A 374 27.51 1.27 -5.50
C ALA A 374 26.98 -0.08 -6.01
N SER A 375 26.26 -0.80 -5.14
CA SER A 375 25.55 -2.03 -5.48
C SER A 375 24.06 -1.87 -5.27
N ILE A 376 23.24 -2.40 -6.19
CA ILE A 376 21.78 -2.49 -5.98
C ILE A 376 21.50 -3.61 -4.96
N VAL A 377 20.94 -3.26 -3.81
CA VAL A 377 20.61 -4.18 -2.71
C VAL A 377 19.23 -4.78 -2.94
N LEU A 378 18.21 -3.94 -2.95
CA LEU A 378 16.81 -4.33 -3.09
C LEU A 378 16.02 -3.27 -3.84
N THR A 379 14.84 -3.68 -4.29
CA THR A 379 13.76 -2.77 -4.68
C THR A 379 12.47 -3.26 -4.05
N ALA A 380 11.64 -2.32 -3.62
CA ALA A 380 10.34 -2.60 -3.03
C ALA A 380 9.31 -1.59 -3.55
N HIS A 381 8.43 -2.05 -4.43
CA HIS A 381 7.46 -1.20 -5.14
C HIS A 381 8.14 -0.14 -6.02
N ASP A 382 8.16 1.11 -5.59
CA ASP A 382 8.72 2.28 -6.25
C ASP A 382 10.03 2.76 -5.60
N GLU A 383 10.51 2.02 -4.60
CA GLU A 383 11.72 2.29 -3.83
C GLU A 383 12.92 1.50 -4.37
N ILE A 384 14.10 2.14 -4.34
CA ILE A 384 15.40 1.55 -4.66
C ILE A 384 16.35 1.77 -3.47
N VAL A 385 17.04 0.70 -3.07
CA VAL A 385 18.09 0.74 -2.06
C VAL A 385 19.42 0.34 -2.69
N LEU A 386 20.38 1.26 -2.60
CA LEU A 386 21.77 1.03 -2.97
C LEU A 386 22.62 0.90 -1.72
N GLU A 387 23.75 0.22 -1.84
CA GLU A 387 24.82 0.19 -0.83
C GLU A 387 26.11 0.70 -1.43
N CYS A 388 26.81 1.58 -0.73
CA CYS A 388 28.12 2.08 -1.09
C CYS A 388 28.94 2.42 0.17
N GLU A 389 30.25 2.62 -0.01
CA GLU A 389 31.09 3.20 1.04
C GLU A 389 30.57 4.59 1.43
N ASP A 390 30.65 4.94 2.71
CA ASP A 390 30.10 6.20 3.26
C ASP A 390 30.56 7.45 2.51
N LYS A 391 31.86 7.53 2.17
CA LYS A 391 32.43 8.64 1.39
C LYS A 391 31.79 8.85 0.00
N ASN A 392 31.17 7.81 -0.58
CA ASN A 392 30.52 7.87 -1.89
C ASN A 392 29.00 8.16 -1.77
N ALA A 393 28.45 8.20 -0.56
CA ALA A 393 27.01 8.26 -0.34
C ALA A 393 26.35 9.54 -0.88
N PRO A 394 26.92 10.76 -0.72
CA PRO A 394 26.31 11.97 -1.28
C PRO A 394 26.19 11.95 -2.81
N GLN A 395 27.25 11.50 -3.50
CA GLN A 395 27.23 11.36 -4.96
C GLN A 395 26.22 10.28 -5.40
N THR A 396 26.17 9.16 -4.69
CA THR A 396 25.24 8.06 -4.96
C THR A 396 23.79 8.50 -4.78
N GLN A 397 23.50 9.27 -3.73
CA GLN A 397 22.17 9.83 -3.46
C GLN A 397 21.71 10.76 -4.57
N GLN A 398 22.56 11.71 -4.96
CA GLN A 398 22.24 12.66 -6.03
C GLN A 398 22.02 11.93 -7.36
N LEU A 399 22.88 10.99 -7.73
CA LEU A 399 22.74 10.24 -8.98
C LEU A 399 21.47 9.37 -8.97
N LEU A 400 21.17 8.70 -7.86
CA LEU A 400 19.96 7.89 -7.73
C LEU A 400 18.69 8.73 -7.91
N GLN A 401 18.61 9.89 -7.26
CA GLN A 401 17.48 10.82 -7.42
C GLN A 401 17.33 11.26 -8.88
N ASN A 402 18.42 11.68 -9.52
CA ASN A 402 18.41 12.11 -10.91
C ASN A 402 17.97 10.99 -11.85
N VAL A 403 18.49 9.77 -11.66
CA VAL A 403 18.11 8.61 -12.46
C VAL A 403 16.61 8.30 -12.33
N MET A 404 16.06 8.39 -11.12
CA MET A 404 14.63 8.19 -10.90
C MET A 404 13.80 9.28 -11.60
N ILE A 405 14.14 10.56 -11.42
CA ILE A 405 13.42 11.66 -12.07
C ILE A 405 13.48 11.53 -13.61
N VAL A 406 14.65 11.28 -14.18
CA VAL A 406 14.85 11.11 -15.62
C VAL A 406 14.05 9.94 -16.17
N ALA A 407 14.04 8.80 -15.46
CA ALA A 407 13.25 7.63 -15.84
C ALA A 407 11.75 7.95 -15.88
N ALA A 408 11.23 8.65 -14.87
CA ALA A 408 9.83 9.04 -14.83
C ALA A 408 9.46 10.01 -15.96
N HIS A 409 10.28 11.04 -16.22
CA HIS A 409 10.07 11.97 -17.33
C HIS A 409 10.14 11.29 -18.69
N HIS A 410 11.09 10.36 -18.87
CA HIS A 410 11.22 9.58 -20.10
C HIS A 410 9.97 8.76 -20.38
N ILE A 411 9.37 8.11 -19.37
CA ILE A 411 8.16 7.32 -19.59
C ILE A 411 6.92 8.21 -19.74
N LEU A 412 6.77 9.26 -18.93
CA LEU A 412 5.56 10.11 -18.99
C LEU A 412 5.48 11.00 -20.23
N GLN A 413 6.60 11.28 -20.90
CA GLN A 413 6.66 12.23 -22.02
C GLN A 413 6.06 13.60 -21.64
N SER A 414 6.21 13.98 -20.36
CA SER A 414 5.64 15.20 -19.77
C SER A 414 6.69 15.87 -18.87
N PRO A 415 7.70 16.53 -19.46
CA PRO A 415 8.84 17.10 -18.73
C PRO A 415 8.45 18.17 -17.70
N GLN A 416 7.31 18.82 -17.89
CA GLN A 416 6.74 19.83 -16.98
C GLN A 416 6.14 19.23 -15.70
N THR A 417 5.99 17.90 -15.62
CA THR A 417 5.45 17.24 -14.43
C THR A 417 6.48 17.27 -13.30
N ILE A 418 6.08 17.75 -12.12
CA ILE A 418 6.91 17.69 -10.92
C ILE A 418 6.94 16.24 -10.42
N ILE A 419 8.11 15.61 -10.53
CA ILE A 419 8.38 14.28 -9.98
C ILE A 419 9.22 14.45 -8.72
N GLY A 420 8.64 14.16 -7.56
CA GLY A 420 9.36 14.16 -6.29
C GLY A 420 10.04 12.81 -6.05
N VAL A 421 11.30 12.84 -5.59
CA VAL A 421 12.03 11.67 -5.09
C VAL A 421 12.61 12.02 -3.73
N ASP A 422 12.03 11.44 -2.69
CA ASP A 422 12.56 11.56 -1.34
C ASP A 422 13.72 10.56 -1.21
N SER A 423 14.84 10.98 -0.58
CA SER A 423 15.99 10.09 -0.38
C SER A 423 16.65 10.30 0.97
N ALA A 424 17.32 9.26 1.47
CA ALA A 424 18.06 9.28 2.72
C ALA A 424 19.32 8.40 2.63
N ILE A 425 20.32 8.75 3.45
CA ILE A 425 21.49 7.92 3.72
C ILE A 425 21.32 7.35 5.12
N GLY A 426 21.54 6.04 5.29
CA GLY A 426 21.34 5.40 6.58
C GLY A 426 22.09 4.08 6.75
N HIS A 427 22.03 3.53 7.96
CA HIS A 427 22.72 2.29 8.34
C HIS A 427 21.78 1.09 8.38
N SER A 428 20.51 1.29 8.02
CA SER A 428 19.52 0.23 7.87
C SER A 428 18.35 0.68 7.01
N TRP A 429 17.54 -0.27 6.56
CA TRP A 429 16.41 0.05 5.69
C TRP A 429 15.28 0.84 6.39
N GLU A 430 15.29 0.91 7.72
CA GLU A 430 14.36 1.77 8.46
C GLU A 430 14.66 3.27 8.28
N ASP A 431 15.87 3.63 7.86
CA ASP A 431 16.33 5.02 7.69
C ASP A 431 15.82 5.64 6.39
N LYS A 432 14.85 4.98 5.74
CA LYS A 432 14.15 5.55 4.60
C LYS A 432 13.52 6.92 4.96
N PRO A 433 13.42 7.84 4.00
CA PRO A 433 12.91 9.19 4.23
C PRO A 433 11.41 9.25 4.58
#